data_AF-A0A316FJH7-F1
#
_entry.id   AF-A0A316FJH7-F1
#
_cell.length_a   1.000
_cell.length_b   1.000
_cell.length_c   1.000
_cell.angle_alpha   90.00
_cell.angle_beta   90.00
_cell.angle_gamma   90.00
#
_symmetry.space_group_name_H-M   'P 1'
#
loop_
_entity.id
_entity.type
_entity.pdbx_description
1 polymer ?
#
loop_
_entity_poly.entity_id
_entity_poly.type
_entity_poly.pdbx_seq_one_letter_code
_entity_poly.pdbx_strand_id
1 'polypeptide(L)'
;MGADDRIERIRTVYEQVVFGGDAGGLDDAERGLDAVEADAAVGRGRLLHARFLNERTAGLVPVEDPAALPLFERAATLYQDLGDVRGEGEALFWIGCLYQVVRRDNGAAVPILERSRRLAAQAGDEATEADALRHLGIAAHAAGRLDEARERLEESSRLWRRAGTLPGVAANMIGLAYIDAARDRRADAMATLDEAYAIATAHGARAVARQIEQVRTEI
;
A
#
# COMPACT_ATOMS: atom_id res chain seq x y z
N MET A 1 15.38 8.29 16.28
CA MET A 1 14.68 9.45 16.86
C MET A 1 13.24 9.33 16.42
N GLY A 2 12.32 9.13 17.37
CA GLY A 2 10.89 8.98 17.11
C GLY A 2 10.21 10.29 16.75
N ALA A 3 8.92 10.25 16.40
CA ALA A 3 8.12 11.44 16.13
C ALA A 3 8.07 12.38 17.34
N ASP A 4 7.85 11.83 18.54
CA ASP A 4 7.82 12.60 19.79
C ASP A 4 9.16 13.31 20.03
N ASP A 5 10.29 12.61 19.84
CA ASP A 5 11.62 13.21 19.95
C ASP A 5 11.82 14.38 18.96
N ARG A 6 11.35 14.23 17.72
CA ARG A 6 11.43 15.27 16.68
C ARG A 6 10.59 16.49 17.07
N ILE A 7 9.40 16.28 17.64
CA ILE A 7 8.53 17.35 18.12
C ILE A 7 9.14 18.06 19.34
N GLU A 8 9.65 17.30 20.31
CA GLU A 8 10.28 17.86 21.50
C GLU A 8 11.52 18.70 21.15
N ARG A 9 12.31 18.27 20.16
CA ARG A 9 13.49 19.00 19.67
C ARG A 9 13.15 20.42 19.20
N ILE A 10 11.97 20.66 18.62
CA ILE A 10 11.53 21.99 18.18
C ILE A 10 11.48 22.96 19.35
N ARG A 11 10.96 22.51 20.49
CA ARG A 11 10.88 23.35 21.70
C ARG A 11 12.27 23.74 22.17
N THR A 12 13.21 22.80 22.17
CA THR A 12 14.61 23.07 22.54
C THR A 12 15.28 24.04 21.57
N VAL A 13 15.13 23.83 20.26
CA VAL A 13 15.71 24.72 19.23
C VAL A 13 15.09 26.12 19.32
N TYR A 14 13.78 26.21 19.52
CA TYR A 14 13.09 27.50 19.74
C TYR A 14 13.67 28.25 20.96
N GLU A 15 13.83 27.57 22.09
CA GLU A 15 14.40 28.18 23.30
C GLU A 15 15.86 28.63 23.07
N GLN A 16 16.67 27.86 22.35
CA GLN A 16 18.04 28.21 21.99
C GLN A 16 18.11 29.46 21.10
N VAL A 17 17.23 29.56 20.11
CA VAL A 17 17.15 30.72 19.21
C VAL A 17 16.72 31.96 19.98
N VAL A 18 15.60 31.87 20.71
CA VAL A 18 14.93 33.03 21.32
C VAL A 18 15.67 33.54 22.54
N PHE A 19 16.18 32.66 23.40
CA PHE A 19 16.86 33.06 24.64
C PHE A 19 18.38 33.00 24.55
N GLY A 20 18.92 32.10 23.71
CA GLY A 20 20.35 31.91 23.53
C GLY A 20 20.96 32.67 22.35
N GLY A 21 20.14 33.13 21.39
CA GLY A 21 20.62 33.79 20.18
C GLY A 21 21.32 32.87 19.17
N ASP A 22 21.20 31.55 19.34
CA ASP A 22 21.79 30.54 18.46
C ASP A 22 20.73 29.98 17.50
N ALA A 23 20.86 30.30 16.21
CA ALA A 23 19.98 29.81 15.15
C ALA A 23 20.38 28.41 14.63
N GLY A 24 21.42 27.80 15.20
CA GLY A 24 21.85 26.46 14.87
C GLY A 24 20.74 25.43 15.05
N GLY A 25 20.57 24.55 14.05
CA GLY A 25 19.63 23.44 14.11
C GLY A 25 18.18 23.75 13.73
N LEU A 26 17.86 24.97 13.27
CA LEU A 26 16.55 25.30 12.70
C LEU A 26 16.22 24.42 11.49
N ASP A 27 17.12 24.34 10.50
CA ASP A 27 16.93 23.52 9.30
C ASP A 27 16.73 22.03 9.65
N ASP A 28 17.50 21.51 10.61
CA ASP A 28 17.37 20.12 11.07
C ASP A 28 16.03 19.88 11.80
N ALA A 29 15.56 20.86 12.57
CA ALA A 29 14.27 20.79 13.25
C ALA A 29 13.10 20.87 12.26
N GLU A 30 13.20 21.72 11.24
CA GLU A 30 12.23 21.84 10.16
C GLU A 30 12.13 20.54 9.36
N ARG A 31 13.27 19.98 8.92
CA ARG A 31 13.28 18.65 8.27
C ARG A 31 12.72 17.54 9.16
N GLY A 32 12.96 17.63 10.47
CA GLY A 32 12.37 16.71 11.45
C GLY A 32 10.84 16.81 11.50
N LEU A 33 10.30 18.02 11.47
CA LEU A 33 8.86 18.28 11.40
C LEU A 33 8.23 17.79 10.10
N ASP A 34 8.88 18.08 8.97
CA ASP A 34 8.44 17.64 7.65
C ASP A 34 8.29 16.11 7.59
N ALA A 35 9.23 15.39 8.20
CA ALA A 35 9.16 13.93 8.28
C ALA A 35 7.96 13.46 9.12
N VAL A 36 7.69 14.12 10.26
CA VAL A 36 6.51 13.82 11.09
C VAL A 36 5.21 14.14 10.34
N GLU A 37 5.16 15.25 9.61
CA GLU A 37 4.00 15.62 8.80
C GLU A 37 3.75 14.60 7.68
N ALA A 38 4.80 14.16 6.99
CA ALA A 38 4.70 13.14 5.94
C ALA A 38 4.15 11.82 6.48
N ASP A 39 4.70 11.32 7.61
CA ASP A 39 4.23 10.11 8.30
C ASP A 39 2.75 10.24 8.70
N ALA A 40 2.39 11.37 9.30
CA ALA A 40 1.01 11.64 9.74
C ALA A 40 0.03 11.74 8.55
N ALA A 41 0.46 12.34 7.43
CA ALA A 41 -0.35 12.47 6.23
C ALA A 41 -0.65 11.10 5.59
N VAL A 42 0.36 10.23 5.46
CA VAL A 42 0.16 8.82 5.02
C VAL A 42 -0.78 8.10 5.98
N GLY A 43 -0.55 8.21 7.29
CA GLY A 43 -1.38 7.57 8.31
C GLY A 43 -2.85 7.98 8.23
N ARG A 44 -3.13 9.28 8.07
CA ARG A 44 -4.49 9.79 7.88
C ARG A 44 -5.11 9.28 6.58
N GLY A 45 -4.37 9.32 5.47
CA GLY A 45 -4.86 8.80 4.18
C GLY A 45 -5.22 7.30 4.25
N ARG A 46 -4.40 6.49 4.94
CA ARG A 46 -4.68 5.06 5.18
C ARG A 46 -5.97 4.83 5.95
N LEU A 47 -6.27 5.66 6.95
CA LEU A 47 -7.55 5.60 7.67
C LEU A 47 -8.74 5.92 6.76
N LEU A 48 -8.62 6.91 5.88
CA LEU A 48 -9.66 7.24 4.90
C LEU A 48 -9.89 6.08 3.93
N HIS A 49 -8.81 5.46 3.42
CA HIS A 49 -8.91 4.28 2.57
C HIS A 49 -9.56 3.09 3.30
N ALA A 50 -9.18 2.84 4.56
CA ALA A 50 -9.79 1.78 5.36
C ALA A 50 -11.29 2.00 5.59
N ARG A 51 -11.72 3.25 5.82
CA ARG A 51 -13.15 3.61 5.93
C ARG A 51 -13.90 3.31 4.63
N PHE A 52 -13.35 3.73 3.50
CA PHE A 52 -13.92 3.44 2.18
C PHE A 52 -14.11 1.93 1.96
N LEU A 53 -13.10 1.12 2.28
CA LEU A 53 -13.19 -0.34 2.18
C LEU A 53 -14.21 -0.93 3.14
N ASN A 54 -14.26 -0.46 4.38
CA ASN A 54 -15.21 -0.93 5.39
C ASN A 54 -16.67 -0.68 4.96
N GLU A 55 -16.97 0.53 4.49
CA GLU A 55 -18.29 0.88 3.94
C GLU A 55 -18.68 -0.02 2.76
N ARG A 56 -17.74 -0.25 1.83
CA ARG A 56 -17.94 -1.17 0.71
C ARG A 56 -18.29 -2.58 1.18
N THR A 57 -17.56 -3.10 2.17
CA THR A 57 -17.83 -4.45 2.71
C THR A 57 -19.12 -4.52 3.52
N ALA A 58 -19.62 -3.39 4.03
CA ALA A 58 -20.91 -3.29 4.70
C ALA A 58 -22.09 -3.16 3.72
N GLY A 59 -21.84 -3.22 2.40
CA GLY A 59 -22.87 -3.08 1.37
C GLY A 59 -23.33 -1.64 1.12
N LEU A 60 -22.59 -0.65 1.63
CA LEU A 60 -22.85 0.76 1.37
C LEU A 60 -22.22 1.19 0.03
N VAL A 61 -22.64 2.35 -0.48
CA VAL A 61 -21.99 3.02 -1.62
C VAL A 61 -20.99 4.01 -1.04
N PRO A 62 -19.70 3.64 -0.90
CA PRO A 62 -18.71 4.53 -0.32
C PRO A 62 -18.41 5.69 -1.27
N VAL A 63 -18.12 6.85 -0.70
CA VAL A 63 -17.73 8.06 -1.43
C VAL A 63 -16.26 8.35 -1.14
N GLU A 64 -15.51 8.78 -2.15
CA GLU A 64 -14.14 9.26 -1.96
C GLU A 64 -14.14 10.45 -0.99
N ASP A 65 -13.33 10.36 0.07
CA ASP A 65 -13.05 11.52 0.90
C ASP A 65 -12.11 12.46 0.13
N PRO A 66 -12.50 13.73 -0.12
CA PRO A 66 -11.70 14.66 -0.93
C PRO A 66 -10.34 14.98 -0.30
N ALA A 67 -10.12 14.68 0.98
CA ALA A 67 -8.82 14.84 1.64
C ALA A 67 -7.83 13.71 1.32
N ALA A 68 -8.28 12.57 0.79
CA ALA A 68 -7.41 11.40 0.60
C ALA A 68 -6.25 11.66 -0.36
N LEU A 69 -6.53 12.20 -1.56
CA LEU A 69 -5.48 12.50 -2.55
C LEU A 69 -4.50 13.57 -2.03
N PRO A 70 -4.96 14.75 -1.53
CA PRO A 70 -4.06 15.77 -1.01
C PRO A 70 -3.13 15.30 0.11
N LEU A 71 -3.60 14.39 0.98
CA LEU A 71 -2.76 13.83 2.05
C LEU A 71 -1.59 13.02 1.49
N PHE A 72 -1.84 12.14 0.52
CA PHE A 72 -0.78 11.34 -0.06
C PHE A 72 0.16 12.16 -0.97
N GLU A 73 -0.36 13.16 -1.69
CA GLU A 73 0.46 14.09 -2.49
C GLU A 73 1.36 14.96 -1.60
N ARG A 74 0.84 15.42 -0.46
CA ARG A 74 1.63 16.17 0.53
C ARG A 74 2.75 15.31 1.10
N ALA A 75 2.45 14.07 1.48
CA ALA A 75 3.46 13.14 1.95
C ALA A 75 4.53 12.85 0.89
N ALA A 76 4.13 12.60 -0.36
CA ALA A 76 5.07 12.34 -1.45
C ALA A 76 6.02 13.53 -1.68
N THR A 77 5.50 14.75 -1.65
CA THR A 77 6.32 15.97 -1.77
C THR A 77 7.32 16.09 -0.63
N LEU A 78 6.86 15.94 0.61
CA LEU A 78 7.72 16.03 1.80
C LEU A 78 8.81 14.96 1.80
N TYR A 79 8.48 13.70 1.49
CA TYR A 79 9.50 12.65 1.40
C TYR A 79 10.51 12.92 0.30
N GLN A 80 10.07 13.44 -0.85
CA GLN A 80 10.97 13.81 -1.95
C GLN A 80 11.94 14.91 -1.51
N ASP A 81 11.44 15.96 -0.86
CA ASP A 81 12.26 17.08 -0.36
C ASP A 81 13.25 16.64 0.73
N LEU A 82 12.86 15.64 1.54
CA LEU A 82 13.71 15.03 2.55
C LEU A 82 14.74 14.04 1.98
N GLY A 83 14.57 13.60 0.73
CA GLY A 83 15.35 12.51 0.12
C GLY A 83 14.98 11.11 0.65
N ASP A 84 13.82 10.94 1.27
CA ASP A 84 13.32 9.65 1.76
C ASP A 84 12.66 8.86 0.61
N VAL A 85 13.49 8.11 -0.11
CA VAL A 85 13.07 7.26 -1.25
C VAL A 85 12.03 6.21 -0.82
N ARG A 86 12.13 5.67 0.40
CA ARG A 86 11.20 4.67 0.93
C ARG A 86 9.83 5.29 1.13
N GLY A 87 9.77 6.42 1.84
CA GLY A 87 8.54 7.15 2.11
C GLY A 87 7.85 7.65 0.84
N GLU A 88 8.63 8.14 -0.14
CA GLU A 88 8.09 8.54 -1.44
C GLU A 88 7.44 7.35 -2.17
N GLY A 89 8.10 6.20 -2.17
CA GLY A 89 7.56 4.95 -2.72
C GLY A 89 6.23 4.53 -2.08
N GLU A 90 6.14 4.61 -0.74
CA GLU A 90 4.92 4.30 0.02
C GLU A 90 3.79 5.30 -0.28
N ALA A 91 4.08 6.61 -0.31
CA ALA A 91 3.08 7.62 -0.63
C ALA A 91 2.52 7.44 -2.05
N LEU A 92 3.38 7.17 -3.03
CA LEU A 92 2.96 6.88 -4.40
C LEU A 92 2.15 5.58 -4.51
N PHE A 93 2.47 4.56 -3.71
CA PHE A 93 1.66 3.34 -3.66
C PHE A 93 0.22 3.68 -3.28
N TRP A 94 0.02 4.50 -2.25
CA TRP A 94 -1.31 4.89 -1.80
C TRP A 94 -2.07 5.77 -2.81
N ILE A 95 -1.37 6.66 -3.53
CA ILE A 95 -1.97 7.40 -4.65
C ILE A 95 -2.44 6.43 -5.74
N GLY A 96 -1.61 5.47 -6.12
CA GLY A 96 -1.97 4.41 -7.08
C GLY A 96 -3.18 3.60 -6.62
N CYS A 97 -3.23 3.23 -5.34
CA CYS A 97 -4.38 2.55 -4.73
C CYS A 97 -5.66 3.40 -4.77
N LEU A 98 -5.58 4.71 -4.55
CA LEU A 98 -6.74 5.60 -4.64
C LEU A 98 -7.31 5.57 -6.07
N TYR A 99 -6.47 5.77 -7.08
CA TYR A 99 -6.92 5.71 -8.47
C TYR A 99 -7.51 4.34 -8.83
N GLN A 100 -6.83 3.24 -8.48
CA GLN A 100 -7.29 1.91 -8.85
C GLN A 100 -8.56 1.47 -8.08
N VAL A 101 -8.57 1.62 -6.75
CA VAL A 101 -9.56 0.98 -5.89
C VAL A 101 -10.77 1.89 -5.65
N VAL A 102 -10.55 3.19 -5.51
CA VAL A 102 -11.61 4.17 -5.22
C VAL A 102 -12.19 4.72 -6.51
N ARG A 103 -11.33 5.21 -7.41
CA ARG A 103 -11.75 5.83 -8.68
C ARG A 103 -11.95 4.84 -9.82
N ARG A 104 -11.51 3.58 -9.66
CA ARG A 104 -11.57 2.52 -10.68
C ARG A 104 -10.86 2.90 -11.99
N ASP A 105 -9.80 3.68 -11.88
CA ASP A 105 -9.00 4.17 -13.00
C ASP A 105 -7.63 3.48 -13.03
N ASN A 106 -7.56 2.36 -13.76
CA ASN A 106 -6.29 1.66 -13.99
C ASN A 106 -5.33 2.45 -14.88
N GLY A 107 -5.84 3.34 -15.75
CA GLY A 107 -5.01 4.14 -16.66
C GLY A 107 -4.13 5.13 -15.90
N ALA A 108 -4.72 5.80 -14.90
CA ALA A 108 -3.98 6.67 -13.99
C ALA A 108 -3.15 5.87 -12.97
N ALA A 109 -3.68 4.76 -12.44
CA ALA A 109 -3.02 4.03 -11.36
C ALA A 109 -1.73 3.31 -11.76
N VAL A 110 -1.72 2.62 -12.91
CA VAL A 110 -0.58 1.77 -13.33
C VAL A 110 0.76 2.52 -13.37
N PRO A 111 0.92 3.68 -14.04
CA PRO A 111 2.21 4.38 -14.08
C PRO A 111 2.68 4.84 -12.68
N ILE A 112 1.74 5.19 -11.80
CA ILE A 112 2.03 5.60 -10.42
C ILE A 112 2.51 4.39 -9.59
N LEU A 113 1.82 3.26 -9.71
CA LEU A 113 2.18 2.00 -9.05
C LEU A 113 3.53 1.47 -9.55
N GLU A 114 3.86 1.63 -10.83
CA GLU A 114 5.18 1.28 -11.36
C GLU A 114 6.29 2.17 -10.79
N ARG A 115 6.05 3.48 -10.63
CA ARG A 115 7.01 4.38 -9.97
C ARG A 115 7.21 3.99 -8.52
N SER A 116 6.12 3.74 -7.79
CA SER A 116 6.17 3.25 -6.41
C SER A 116 6.99 1.96 -6.29
N ARG A 117 6.72 0.96 -7.14
CA ARG A 117 7.47 -0.31 -7.17
C ARG A 117 8.97 -0.08 -7.36
N ARG A 118 9.37 0.79 -8.31
CA ARG A 118 10.78 1.09 -8.57
C ARG A 118 11.47 1.74 -7.38
N LEU A 119 10.82 2.69 -6.73
CA LEU A 119 11.37 3.37 -5.55
C LEU A 119 11.47 2.42 -4.35
N ALA A 120 10.44 1.60 -4.13
CA ALA A 120 10.46 0.57 -3.10
C ALA A 120 11.61 -0.42 -3.30
N ALA A 121 11.81 -0.90 -4.53
CA ALA A 121 12.94 -1.76 -4.89
C ALA A 121 14.30 -1.08 -4.63
N GLN A 122 14.43 0.21 -4.98
CA GLN A 122 15.65 0.99 -4.73
C GLN A 122 15.93 1.17 -3.24
N ALA A 123 14.89 1.34 -2.42
CA ALA A 123 15.00 1.52 -0.98
C ALA A 123 15.12 0.19 -0.20
N GLY A 124 14.96 -0.96 -0.88
CA GLY A 124 14.88 -2.28 -0.22
C GLY A 124 13.58 -2.50 0.56
N ASP A 125 12.52 -1.76 0.26
CA ASP A 125 11.20 -1.91 0.87
C ASP A 125 10.40 -3.03 0.19
N GLU A 126 10.69 -4.27 0.56
CA GLU A 126 10.03 -5.45 -0.01
C GLU A 126 8.51 -5.45 0.22
N ALA A 127 8.01 -4.79 1.27
CA ALA A 127 6.59 -4.73 1.60
C ALA A 127 5.82 -3.85 0.60
N THR A 128 6.27 -2.60 0.42
CA THR A 128 5.68 -1.69 -0.57
C THR A 128 5.85 -2.23 -1.99
N GLU A 129 7.00 -2.85 -2.31
CA GLU A 129 7.22 -3.47 -3.62
C GLU A 129 6.22 -4.61 -3.89
N ALA A 130 6.03 -5.50 -2.91
CA ALA A 130 5.09 -6.62 -3.03
C ALA A 130 3.65 -6.13 -3.22
N ASP A 131 3.23 -5.10 -2.48
CA ASP A 131 1.91 -4.53 -2.61
C ASP A 131 1.70 -3.84 -3.98
N ALA A 132 2.68 -3.05 -4.45
CA ALA A 132 2.62 -2.45 -5.78
C ALA A 132 2.52 -3.53 -6.88
N LEU A 133 3.31 -4.60 -6.80
CA LEU A 133 3.24 -5.74 -7.72
C LEU A 133 1.87 -6.41 -7.72
N ARG A 134 1.26 -6.61 -6.56
CA ARG A 134 -0.10 -7.18 -6.45
C ARG A 134 -1.11 -6.31 -7.19
N HIS A 135 -1.08 -5.01 -6.97
CA HIS A 135 -1.99 -4.06 -7.62
C HIS A 135 -1.75 -3.94 -9.14
N LEU A 136 -0.51 -4.04 -9.59
CA LEU A 136 -0.16 -4.13 -11.03
C LEU A 136 -0.67 -5.44 -11.65
N GLY A 137 -0.56 -6.56 -10.93
CA GLY A 137 -1.11 -7.85 -11.36
C GLY A 137 -2.63 -7.82 -11.52
N ILE A 138 -3.34 -7.17 -10.58
CA ILE A 138 -4.79 -6.94 -10.66
C ILE A 138 -5.15 -6.10 -11.89
N ALA A 139 -4.38 -5.03 -12.17
CA ALA A 139 -4.59 -4.19 -13.36
C ALA A 139 -4.37 -4.98 -14.66
N ALA A 140 -3.32 -5.80 -14.72
CA ALA A 140 -3.02 -6.64 -15.87
C ALA A 140 -4.12 -7.69 -16.11
N HIS A 141 -4.65 -8.30 -15.04
CA HIS A 141 -5.79 -9.23 -15.12
C HIS A 141 -7.03 -8.53 -15.69
N ALA A 142 -7.38 -7.34 -15.18
CA ALA A 142 -8.50 -6.55 -15.68
C ALA A 142 -8.34 -6.14 -17.16
N ALA A 143 -7.10 -6.02 -17.64
CA ALA A 143 -6.77 -5.77 -19.05
C ALA A 143 -6.70 -7.06 -19.91
N GLY A 144 -7.02 -8.23 -19.36
CA GLY A 144 -6.94 -9.52 -20.05
C GLY A 144 -5.52 -10.06 -20.26
N ARG A 145 -4.49 -9.40 -19.69
CA ARG A 145 -3.08 -9.80 -19.80
C ARG A 145 -2.74 -10.83 -18.72
N LEU A 146 -3.30 -12.03 -18.87
CA LEU A 146 -3.29 -13.08 -17.84
C LEU A 146 -1.88 -13.60 -17.48
N ASP A 147 -0.96 -13.66 -18.44
CA ASP A 147 0.43 -14.07 -18.17
C ASP A 147 1.19 -13.03 -17.35
N GLU A 148 1.09 -11.76 -17.74
CA GLU A 148 1.68 -10.65 -16.97
C GLU A 148 1.08 -10.61 -15.56
N ALA A 149 -0.25 -10.73 -15.44
CA ALA A 149 -0.93 -10.74 -14.15
C ALA A 149 -0.39 -11.83 -13.21
N ARG A 150 -0.21 -13.05 -13.74
CA ARG A 150 0.35 -14.18 -12.99
C ARG A 150 1.77 -13.90 -12.55
N GLU A 151 2.63 -13.43 -13.45
CA GLU A 151 4.03 -13.12 -13.14
C GLU A 151 4.14 -12.12 -11.98
N ARG A 152 3.38 -11.02 -12.04
CA ARG A 152 3.39 -9.98 -10.99
C ARG A 152 2.87 -10.51 -9.64
N LEU A 153 1.81 -11.32 -9.64
CA LEU A 153 1.26 -11.91 -8.41
C LEU A 153 2.20 -12.96 -7.80
N GLU A 154 2.90 -13.73 -8.63
CA GLU A 154 3.91 -14.68 -8.16
C GLU A 154 5.13 -13.97 -7.58
N GLU A 155 5.60 -12.90 -8.21
CA GLU A 155 6.69 -12.08 -7.70
C GLU A 155 6.33 -11.41 -6.37
N SER A 156 5.15 -10.79 -6.27
CA SER A 156 4.60 -10.26 -5.01
C SER A 156 4.55 -11.33 -3.91
N SER A 157 4.11 -12.55 -4.25
CA SER A 157 4.05 -13.66 -3.29
C SER A 157 5.44 -14.11 -2.82
N ARG A 158 6.47 -14.04 -3.68
CA ARG A 158 7.86 -14.33 -3.30
C ARG A 158 8.37 -13.32 -2.28
N LEU A 159 8.12 -12.03 -2.49
CA LEU A 159 8.51 -10.97 -1.55
C LEU A 159 7.80 -11.12 -0.20
N TRP A 160 6.48 -11.34 -0.21
CA TRP A 160 5.74 -11.53 1.04
C TRP A 160 6.18 -12.77 1.84
N ARG A 161 6.59 -13.85 1.17
CA ARG A 161 7.18 -15.02 1.86
C ARG A 161 8.52 -14.67 2.51
N ARG A 162 9.39 -13.91 1.85
CA ARG A 162 10.68 -13.48 2.44
C ARG A 162 10.47 -12.59 3.67
N ALA A 163 9.48 -11.70 3.61
CA ALA A 163 9.09 -10.83 4.72
C ALA A 163 8.30 -11.55 5.82
N GLY A 164 8.02 -12.85 5.70
CA GLY A 164 7.25 -13.62 6.69
C GLY A 164 5.76 -13.24 6.81
N THR A 165 5.23 -12.49 5.84
CA THR A 165 3.84 -11.98 5.87
C THR A 165 2.93 -12.86 5.01
N LEU A 166 2.56 -14.01 5.55
CA LEU A 166 1.75 -15.01 4.85
C LEU A 166 0.31 -14.58 4.49
N PRO A 167 -0.37 -13.66 5.20
CA PRO A 167 -1.65 -13.10 4.73
C PRO A 167 -1.57 -12.42 3.35
N GLY A 168 -0.46 -11.76 3.02
CA GLY A 168 -0.24 -11.15 1.71
C GLY A 168 -0.14 -12.19 0.59
N VAL A 169 0.45 -13.35 0.89
CA VAL A 169 0.51 -14.50 -0.02
C VAL A 169 -0.90 -15.03 -0.30
N ALA A 170 -1.70 -15.25 0.74
CA ALA A 170 -3.09 -15.71 0.59
C ALA A 170 -3.94 -14.74 -0.25
N ALA A 171 -3.75 -13.43 -0.08
CA ALA A 171 -4.44 -12.42 -0.89
C ALA A 171 -4.06 -12.50 -2.38
N ASN A 172 -2.78 -12.73 -2.71
CA ASN A 172 -2.33 -12.91 -4.10
C ASN A 172 -2.91 -14.17 -4.75
N MET A 173 -3.05 -15.24 -3.98
CA MET A 173 -3.57 -16.52 -4.47
C MET A 173 -5.02 -16.42 -4.95
N ILE A 174 -5.81 -15.48 -4.42
CA ILE A 174 -7.15 -15.17 -4.95
C ILE A 174 -7.06 -14.72 -6.42
N GLY A 175 -6.11 -13.83 -6.74
CA GLY A 175 -5.88 -13.38 -8.11
C GLY A 175 -5.40 -14.51 -9.03
N LEU A 176 -4.53 -15.39 -8.52
CA LEU A 176 -4.08 -16.57 -9.27
C LEU A 176 -5.24 -17.55 -9.55
N ALA A 177 -6.14 -17.75 -8.59
CA ALA A 177 -7.32 -18.58 -8.78
C ALA A 177 -8.26 -18.03 -9.87
N TYR A 178 -8.49 -16.71 -9.92
CA TYR A 178 -9.24 -16.09 -11.02
C TYR A 178 -8.55 -16.28 -12.38
N ILE A 179 -7.21 -16.21 -12.42
CA ILE A 179 -6.44 -16.45 -13.66
C ILE A 179 -6.58 -17.91 -14.12
N ASP A 180 -6.57 -18.87 -13.20
CA ASP A 180 -6.74 -20.29 -13.54
C ASP A 180 -8.17 -20.61 -13.95
N ALA A 181 -9.17 -20.04 -13.27
CA ALA A 181 -10.57 -20.15 -13.67
C ALA A 181 -10.82 -19.57 -15.08
N ALA A 182 -10.23 -18.41 -15.40
CA ALA A 182 -10.31 -17.80 -16.74
C ALA A 182 -9.67 -18.65 -17.85
N ARG A 183 -8.88 -19.66 -17.49
CA ARG A 183 -8.23 -20.62 -18.40
C ARG A 183 -8.88 -22.00 -18.38
N ASP A 184 -10.10 -22.10 -17.85
CA ASP A 184 -10.85 -23.36 -17.71
C ASP A 184 -10.16 -24.39 -16.79
N ARG A 185 -9.24 -23.92 -15.93
CA ARG A 185 -8.51 -24.75 -14.95
C ARG A 185 -9.17 -24.63 -13.56
N ARG A 186 -10.46 -24.95 -13.52
CA ARG A 186 -11.30 -24.81 -12.32
C ARG A 186 -10.79 -25.63 -11.12
N ALA A 187 -10.30 -26.84 -11.35
CA ALA A 187 -9.75 -27.69 -10.29
C ALA A 187 -8.49 -27.06 -9.65
N ASP A 188 -7.59 -26.51 -10.47
CA ASP A 188 -6.37 -25.83 -10.00
C ASP A 188 -6.72 -24.56 -9.22
N ALA A 189 -7.71 -23.80 -9.69
CA ALA A 189 -8.21 -22.62 -9.00
C ALA A 189 -8.76 -22.96 -7.61
N MET A 190 -9.58 -24.03 -7.50
CA MET A 190 -10.12 -24.47 -6.21
C MET A 190 -9.02 -24.95 -5.25
N ALA A 191 -8.05 -25.72 -5.74
CA ALA A 191 -6.90 -26.15 -4.93
C ALA A 191 -6.08 -24.95 -4.41
N THR A 192 -5.90 -23.93 -5.26
CA THR A 192 -5.24 -22.67 -4.88
C THR A 192 -6.03 -21.94 -3.78
N LEU A 193 -7.36 -21.87 -3.90
CA LEU A 193 -8.21 -21.25 -2.87
C LEU A 193 -8.21 -22.03 -1.55
N ASP A 194 -8.10 -23.35 -1.57
CA ASP A 194 -8.00 -24.18 -0.37
C ASP A 194 -6.72 -23.90 0.42
N GLU A 195 -5.58 -23.83 -0.26
CA GLU A 195 -4.30 -23.44 0.35
C GLU A 195 -4.36 -22.00 0.88
N ALA A 196 -4.90 -21.06 0.09
CA ALA A 196 -5.06 -19.67 0.52
C ALA A 196 -5.94 -19.54 1.77
N TYR A 197 -7.02 -20.33 1.87
CA TYR A 197 -7.94 -20.31 3.02
C TYR A 197 -7.26 -20.85 4.28
N ALA A 198 -6.46 -21.91 4.15
CA ALA A 198 -5.69 -22.47 5.26
C ALA A 198 -4.71 -21.44 5.82
N ILE A 199 -3.96 -20.75 4.94
CA ILE A 199 -3.04 -19.67 5.33
C ILE A 199 -3.81 -18.53 6.00
N ALA A 200 -4.89 -18.04 5.37
CA ALA A 200 -5.67 -16.93 5.91
C ALA A 200 -6.22 -17.24 7.32
N THR A 201 -6.71 -18.47 7.53
CA THR A 201 -7.27 -18.90 8.82
C THR A 201 -6.18 -19.04 9.88
N ALA A 202 -5.06 -19.68 9.56
CA ALA A 202 -3.94 -19.88 10.49
C ALA A 202 -3.34 -18.55 10.99
N HIS A 203 -3.42 -17.49 10.18
CA HIS A 203 -2.90 -16.16 10.50
C HIS A 203 -3.97 -15.13 10.89
N GLY A 204 -5.23 -15.56 11.11
CA GLY A 204 -6.30 -14.67 11.56
C GLY A 204 -6.74 -13.61 10.52
N ALA A 205 -6.40 -13.79 9.24
CA ALA A 205 -6.75 -12.88 8.15
C ALA A 205 -8.21 -13.08 7.69
N ARG A 206 -9.16 -12.78 8.59
CA ARG A 206 -10.60 -13.04 8.41
C ARG A 206 -11.20 -12.38 7.17
N ALA A 207 -10.74 -11.18 6.81
CA ALA A 207 -11.22 -10.50 5.61
C ALA A 207 -10.84 -11.25 4.33
N VAL A 208 -9.60 -11.76 4.26
CA VAL A 208 -9.11 -12.57 3.14
C VAL A 208 -9.85 -13.90 3.08
N ALA A 209 -10.07 -14.56 4.22
CA ALA A 209 -10.85 -15.80 4.29
C ALA A 209 -12.28 -15.64 3.74
N ARG A 210 -12.99 -14.56 4.12
CA ARG A 210 -14.32 -14.26 3.57
C ARG A 210 -14.30 -14.00 2.06
N GLN A 211 -13.28 -13.29 1.57
CA GLN A 211 -13.13 -13.06 0.14
C GLN A 211 -12.92 -14.37 -0.62
N ILE A 212 -12.12 -15.29 -0.08
CA ILE A 212 -11.91 -16.63 -0.66
C ILE A 212 -13.23 -17.40 -0.74
N GLU A 213 -14.04 -17.39 0.32
CA GLU A 213 -15.35 -18.05 0.33
C GLU A 213 -16.29 -17.47 -0.73
N GLN A 214 -16.28 -16.14 -0.92
CA GLN A 214 -17.05 -15.50 -1.98
C GLN A 214 -16.56 -15.96 -3.37
N VAL A 215 -15.25 -15.93 -3.61
CA VAL A 215 -14.67 -16.33 -4.92
C VAL A 215 -15.06 -17.76 -5.28
N ARG A 216 -15.04 -18.70 -4.33
CA ARG A 216 -15.46 -20.10 -4.54
C ARG A 216 -16.89 -20.23 -5.10
N THR A 217 -17.76 -19.27 -4.81
CA THR A 217 -19.14 -19.28 -5.33
C THR A 217 -19.27 -18.66 -6.73
N GLU A 218 -18.28 -17.88 -7.15
CA GLU A 218 -18.30 -17.10 -8.41
C GLU A 218 -17.59 -17.82 -9.56
N ILE A 219 -16.45 -18.46 -9.27
CA ILE A 219 -15.72 -19.25 -10.28
C ILE A 219 -16.38 -20.60 -10.45
#